data_AF-A0A370GB04-F1
#
_entry.id   AF-A0A370GB04-F1
#
_cell.length_a   1.000
_cell.length_b   1.000
_cell.length_c   1.000
_cell.angle_alpha   90.00
_cell.angle_beta   90.00
_cell.angle_gamma   90.00
#
_symmetry.space_group_name_H-M   'P 1'
#
loop_
_entity.id
_entity.type
_entity.pdbx_description
1 polymer ?
#
loop_
_entity_poly.entity_id
_entity_poly.type
_entity_poly.pdbx_seq_one_letter_code
_entity_poly.pdbx_strand_id
1 'polypeptide(L)' 'MLFCPKCGGIQEVIKIHDSKNFEPRLCDVQCFKCDHIVYYQPYDFGKSLNLVSNDLLKKEDKKS' A
#
# COMPACT_ATOMS: atom_id res chain seq x y z
N MET A 1 -1.99 -7.42 -0.54
CA MET A 1 -3.19 -7.62 0.24
C MET A 1 -3.96 -6.33 0.16
N LEU A 2 -5.22 -6.42 -0.28
CA LEU A 2 -6.26 -5.41 -0.02
C LEU A 2 -6.45 -5.12 1.48
N PHE A 3 -6.02 -6.08 2.30
CA PHE A 3 -6.30 -6.17 3.71
C PHE A 3 -5.10 -5.71 4.52
N CYS A 4 -5.40 -4.98 5.59
CA CYS A 4 -4.42 -4.46 6.52
C CYS A 4 -3.62 -5.59 7.16
N PRO A 5 -2.28 -5.55 7.09
CA PRO A 5 -1.45 -6.61 7.66
C PRO A 5 -1.57 -6.70 9.19
N LYS A 6 -2.02 -5.63 9.86
CA LYS A 6 -2.21 -5.61 11.33
C LYS A 6 -3.54 -6.19 11.79
N CYS A 7 -4.63 -5.98 11.04
CA CYS A 7 -5.98 -6.28 11.55
C CYS A 7 -6.93 -6.95 10.57
N GLY A 8 -6.47 -7.21 9.34
CA GLY A 8 -7.26 -7.77 8.24
C GLY A 8 -8.35 -6.82 7.68
N GLY A 9 -8.41 -5.57 8.13
CA GLY A 9 -9.41 -4.60 7.68
C GLY A 9 -9.15 -4.10 6.25
N ILE A 10 -10.18 -3.53 5.61
CA ILE A 10 -10.05 -2.96 4.26
C ILE A 10 -9.16 -1.72 4.30
N GLN A 11 -8.37 -1.52 3.26
CA GLN A 11 -7.54 -0.34 3.06
C GLN A 11 -8.05 0.52 1.90
N GLU A 12 -7.99 1.85 2.07
CA GLU A 12 -8.24 2.83 1.01
C GLU A 12 -6.95 3.54 0.60
N VAL A 13 -6.90 4.03 -0.64
CA VAL A 13 -5.79 4.85 -1.14
C VAL A 13 -5.98 6.28 -0.65
N ILE A 14 -5.00 6.79 0.11
CA ILE A 14 -5.03 8.15 0.65
C ILE A 14 -4.16 9.13 -0.15
N LYS A 15 -3.16 8.62 -0.87
CA LYS A 15 -2.25 9.44 -1.68
C LYS A 15 -1.65 8.65 -2.82
N ILE A 16 -1.67 9.21 -4.03
CA ILE A 16 -0.99 8.63 -5.20
C ILE A 16 0.30 9.42 -5.45
N HIS A 17 1.42 8.71 -5.56
CA HIS A 17 2.72 9.25 -5.96
C HIS A 17 2.89 9.00 -7.47
N ASP A 18 2.39 9.94 -8.27
CA ASP A 18 2.58 9.91 -9.72
C ASP A 18 3.88 10.63 -10.07
N SER A 19 4.91 9.85 -10.43
CA SER A 19 6.11 10.38 -11.07
C SER A 19 6.14 9.85 -12.49
N LYS A 20 6.24 10.76 -13.46
CA LYS A 20 6.29 10.46 -14.91
C LYS A 20 7.34 9.41 -15.32
N ASN A 21 8.28 9.07 -14.41
CA ASN A 21 9.38 8.15 -14.65
C ASN A 21 9.39 6.90 -13.76
N PHE A 22 8.40 6.70 -12.86
CA PHE A 22 8.36 5.52 -11.98
C PHE A 22 7.18 4.61 -12.35
N GLU A 23 7.49 3.57 -13.11
CA GLU A 23 6.69 2.35 -13.13
C GLU A 23 7.33 1.32 -12.20
N PRO A 24 6.58 0.74 -11.24
CA PRO A 24 5.15 0.93 -11.00
C PRO A 24 4.83 2.24 -10.24
N ARG A 25 3.68 2.86 -10.54
CA ARG A 25 3.17 4.00 -9.77
C ARG A 25 2.93 3.58 -8.33
N LEU A 26 3.22 4.46 -7.37
CA LEU A 26 3.13 4.14 -5.95
C LEU A 26 1.99 4.90 -5.29
N CYS A 27 1.47 4.39 -4.19
CA CYS A 27 0.48 5.09 -3.38
C CYS A 27 0.65 4.77 -1.89
N ASP A 28 0.09 5.62 -1.04
CA ASP A 28 -0.08 5.33 0.38
C ASP A 28 -1.52 4.89 0.61
N VAL A 29 -1.71 3.88 1.47
CA VAL A 29 -3.02 3.34 1.84
C VAL A 29 -3.25 3.40 3.34
N GLN A 30 -4.49 3.67 3.77
CA GLN A 30 -4.90 3.68 5.19
C GLN A 30 -5.96 2.61 5.43
N CYS A 31 -5.85 1.91 6.57
CA CYS A 31 -6.88 0.95 6.98
C CYS A 31 -8.05 1.65 7.67
N PHE A 32 -9.28 1.40 7.20
CA PHE A 32 -10.51 1.89 7.84
C PHE A 32 -10.77 1.37 9.25
N LYS A 33 -10.15 0.24 9.63
CA LYS A 33 -10.44 -0.44 10.91
C LYS A 33 -9.49 -0.04 12.04
N CYS A 34 -8.23 0.23 11.73
CA CYS A 34 -7.20 0.49 12.75
C CYS A 34 -6.30 1.68 12.43
N ASP A 35 -6.64 2.47 11.42
CA ASP A 35 -5.91 3.66 10.97
C ASP A 35 -4.44 3.43 10.62
N HIS A 36 -4.04 2.16 10.43
CA HIS A 36 -2.69 1.83 10.04
C HIS A 36 -2.44 2.25 8.58
N ILE A 37 -1.43 3.10 8.40
CA ILE A 37 -0.97 3.56 7.08
C ILE A 37 0.15 2.65 6.58
N VAL A 38 0.06 2.25 5.32
CA VAL A 38 1.12 1.55 4.58
C VAL A 38 1.55 2.41 3.41
N TYR A 39 2.83 2.76 3.37
CA TYR A 39 3.37 3.71 2.39
C TYR A 39 3.91 3.01 1.14
N TYR A 40 3.98 3.73 0.02
CA TYR A 40 4.68 3.31 -1.21
C TYR A 40 4.26 1.94 -1.76
N GLN A 41 2.96 1.65 -1.72
CA GLN A 41 2.38 0.43 -2.29
C GLN A 41 2.19 0.56 -3.80
N PRO A 42 2.39 -0.51 -4.59
CA PRO A 42 2.17 -0.46 -6.04
C PRO A 42 0.71 -0.15 -6.35
N TYR A 43 0.47 0.88 -7.13
CA TYR A 43 -0.85 1.34 -7.55
C TYR A 43 -1.19 0.83 -8.95
N ASP A 44 -2.22 -0.01 -9.04
CA ASP A 44 -2.65 -0.62 -10.29
C ASP A 44 -3.79 0.18 -10.94
N PHE A 45 -3.59 0.59 -12.20
CA PHE A 45 -4.38 1.58 -12.93
C PHE A 45 -5.84 1.16 -13.16
N GLY A 46 -6.71 1.39 -12.19
CA GLY A 46 -8.16 1.21 -12.31
C GLY A 46 -8.80 0.29 -11.27
N LYS A 47 -8.05 -0.18 -10.27
CA LYS A 47 -8.65 -0.82 -9.09
C LYS A 47 -8.53 0.14 -7.92
N SER A 48 -9.67 0.51 -7.33
CA SER A 48 -9.75 1.26 -6.06
C SER A 48 -9.15 0.49 -4.86
N LEU A 49 -8.64 -0.71 -5.13
CA LEU A 49 -8.19 -1.69 -4.17
C LEU A 49 -6.84 -2.24 -4.64
N ASN A 50 -5.80 -1.96 -3.87
CA ASN A 50 -4.43 -2.33 -4.23
C ASN A 50 -4.07 -3.74 -3.78
N LEU A 51 -3.70 -4.59 -4.73
CA LEU A 51 -3.16 -5.92 -4.46
C LEU A 51 -1.66 -5.81 -4.14
N VAL A 52 -1.33 -5.52 -2.88
CA VAL A 52 0.08 -5.59 -2.42
C VAL A 52 0.62 -7.03 -2.57
N SER A 53 1.63 -7.27 -3.40
CA SER A 53 2.34 -8.56 -3.39
C SER A 53 3.16 -8.71 -2.12
N ASN A 54 3.12 -9.90 -1.50
CA ASN A 54 3.83 -10.22 -0.25
C ASN A 54 5.35 -9.97 -0.31
N ASP A 55 5.94 -9.87 -1.49
CA ASP A 55 7.37 -9.62 -1.68
C ASP A 55 7.81 -8.19 -1.33
N LEU A 56 6.89 -7.22 -1.29
CA LEU A 56 7.22 -5.82 -0.98
C LEU A 56 7.20 -5.50 0.52
N LEU A 57 6.56 -6.33 1.33
CA LEU A 57 6.50 -6.18 2.80
C LEU A 57 7.81 -6.59 3.51
N LYS A 58 8.77 -7.21 2.81
CA LYS A 58 10.02 -7.71 3.42
C LYS A 58 11.09 -6.64 3.69
N LYS A 59 10.86 -5.37 3.36
CA LYS A 59 11.89 -4.31 3.46
C LYS A 59 11.82 -3.43 4.71
N GLU A 60 10.81 -3.54 5.57
CA GLU A 60 10.68 -2.67 6.75
C GLU A 60 11.08 -3.30 8.11
N ASP A 61 11.62 -4.52 8.14
CA ASP A 61 12.08 -5.16 9.39
C ASP A 61 13.62 -5.19 9.57
N LYS A 62 14.33 -4.13 9.13
CA LYS A 62 15.77 -3.98 9.45
C LYS A 62 16.15 -2.54 9.77
N LYS A 63 15.68 -2.05 10.90
CA LYS A 63 16.40 -1.02 11.66
C LYS A 63 16.17 -1.22 13.16
N SER A 64 16.90 -2.19 13.72
CA SER A 64 17.26 -2.24 15.14
C SER A 64 18.77 -2.21 15.26
#